data_AF-A0A2S7QKB7-F1
#
_entry.id   AF-A0A2S7QKB7-F1
#
_cell.length_a   1.000
_cell.length_b   1.000
_cell.length_c   1.000
_cell.angle_alpha   90.00
_cell.angle_beta   90.00
_cell.angle_gamma   90.00
#
_symmetry.space_group_name_H-M   'P 1'
#
loop_
_entity.id
_entity.type
_entity.pdbx_description
1 polymer ?
#
loop_
_entity_poly.entity_id
_entity_poly.type
_entity_poly.pdbx_seq_one_letter_code
_entity_poly.pdbx_strand_id
1 'polypeptide(L)'
;MSYELPYSPSTVFSALFTNGQILGILSCGGLPNISPPASSDVPLTLHPTLAQLTTPHSTGVDRFPFLRMRDNIILMNAFYDGDEFQRDLFTMPSFTITPGIPSWDPRGWKMEKYFADRWGFLFF
;
A
#
# COMPACT_ATOMS: atom_id res chain seq x y z
N MET A 1 -7.49 31.34 2.36
CA MET A 1 -6.96 31.21 0.99
C MET A 1 -6.74 29.71 0.77
N SER A 2 -7.72 29.04 0.17
CA SER A 2 -7.63 27.62 -0.15
C SER A 2 -6.79 27.50 -1.42
N TYR A 3 -5.59 26.95 -1.31
CA TYR A 3 -4.87 26.50 -2.48
C TYR A 3 -5.62 25.28 -2.99
N GLU A 4 -6.51 25.47 -3.97
CA GLU A 4 -7.00 24.34 -4.75
C GLU A 4 -5.77 23.75 -5.44
N LEU A 5 -5.36 22.58 -4.97
CA LEU A 5 -4.32 21.82 -5.65
C LEU A 5 -4.89 21.49 -7.04
N PRO A 6 -4.19 21.85 -8.14
CA PRO A 6 -4.61 21.41 -9.46
C PRO A 6 -4.75 19.89 -9.46
N TYR A 7 -5.71 19.37 -10.23
CA TYR A 7 -5.93 17.94 -10.42
C TYR A 7 -4.58 17.20 -10.45
N SER A 8 -4.26 16.52 -9.35
CA SER A 8 -3.00 15.80 -9.24
C SER A 8 -3.21 14.47 -9.96
N PRO A 9 -2.38 14.12 -10.95
CA PRO A 9 -2.51 12.83 -11.62
C PRO A 9 -2.50 11.72 -10.58
N SER A 10 -3.40 10.74 -10.72
CA SER A 10 -3.41 9.56 -9.85
C SER A 10 -2.08 8.82 -10.03
N THR A 11 -1.21 8.91 -9.03
CA THR A 11 0.05 8.19 -8.96
C THR A 11 -0.04 7.12 -7.88
N VAL A 12 0.88 6.18 -7.89
CA VAL A 12 1.00 5.19 -6.81
C VAL A 12 1.11 5.88 -5.44
N PHE A 13 1.85 6.98 -5.32
CA PHE A 13 2.04 7.67 -4.05
C PHE A 13 0.78 8.42 -3.58
N SER A 14 0.05 9.07 -4.50
CA SER A 14 -1.21 9.72 -4.12
C SER A 14 -2.26 8.68 -3.73
N ALA A 15 -2.32 7.53 -4.40
CA ALA A 15 -3.20 6.44 -4.03
C ALA A 15 -2.85 5.84 -2.65
N LEU A 16 -1.56 5.59 -2.38
CA LEU A 16 -1.09 5.14 -1.06
C LEU A 16 -1.36 6.18 0.04
N PHE A 17 -1.20 7.46 -0.27
CA PHE A 17 -1.50 8.54 0.67
C PHE A 17 -2.99 8.58 1.02
N THR A 18 -3.87 8.52 0.01
CA THR A 18 -5.33 8.47 0.22
C THR A 18 -5.75 7.25 1.04
N ASN A 19 -5.22 6.06 0.74
CA ASN A 19 -5.49 4.86 1.55
C ASN A 19 -5.00 5.01 2.99
N GLY A 20 -3.83 5.64 3.19
CA GLY A 20 -3.33 5.99 4.53
C GLY A 20 -4.26 6.92 5.30
N GLN A 21 -4.86 7.92 4.64
CA GLN A 21 -5.85 8.80 5.27
C GLN A 21 -7.11 8.06 5.71
N ILE A 22 -7.62 7.14 4.88
CA ILE A 22 -8.77 6.28 5.22
C ILE A 22 -8.48 5.43 6.46
N LEU A 23 -7.24 4.94 6.58
CA LEU A 23 -6.81 4.09 7.69
C LEU A 23 -6.33 4.88 8.92
N GLY A 24 -6.30 6.21 8.88
CA GLY A 24 -5.76 7.05 9.95
C GLY A 24 -4.23 6.95 10.12
N ILE A 25 -3.50 6.48 9.12
CA ILE A 25 -2.05 6.28 9.14
C ILE A 25 -1.37 7.58 8.68
N LEU A 26 -0.96 8.41 9.64
CA LEU A 26 -0.43 9.76 9.37
C LEU A 26 1.06 9.77 8.95
N SER A 27 1.85 8.78 9.33
CA SER A 27 3.28 8.67 8.98
C SER A 27 3.61 7.29 8.42
N CYS A 28 4.62 7.21 7.53
CA CYS A 28 5.19 5.95 7.07
C CYS A 28 6.33 5.45 7.97
N GLY A 29 6.80 6.28 8.91
CA GLY A 29 7.96 6.00 9.76
C GLY A 29 7.56 5.93 11.23
N GLY A 30 7.40 4.71 11.73
CA GLY A 30 7.14 4.40 13.14
C GLY A 30 7.80 3.08 13.51
N LEU A 31 7.82 2.76 14.81
CA LEU A 31 8.20 1.43 15.25
C LEU A 31 7.21 0.39 14.68
N PRO A 32 7.67 -0.84 14.37
CA PRO A 32 6.77 -1.90 13.96
C PRO A 32 5.60 -2.06 14.95
N ASN A 33 4.39 -2.16 14.42
CA ASN A 33 3.17 -2.27 15.20
C ASN A 33 2.18 -3.21 14.51
N ILE A 34 1.15 -3.65 15.23
CA ILE A 34 0.01 -4.34 14.64
C ILE A 34 -1.04 -3.31 14.20
N SER A 35 -1.82 -3.66 13.19
CA SER A 35 -2.94 -2.82 12.75
C SER A 35 -4.13 -2.97 13.70
N PRO A 36 -4.89 -1.90 13.97
CA PRO A 36 -6.15 -2.03 14.70
C PRO A 36 -7.22 -2.69 13.82
N PRO A 37 -8.30 -3.25 14.42
CA PRO A 37 -9.48 -3.67 13.66
C PRO A 37 -10.05 -2.52 12.82
N ALA A 38 -10.51 -2.82 11.60
CA ALA A 38 -11.13 -1.82 10.73
C ALA A 38 -12.48 -1.33 11.29
N SER A 39 -12.74 -0.04 11.17
CA SER A 39 -14.07 0.54 11.38
C SER A 39 -15.00 0.25 10.19
N SER A 40 -16.31 0.43 10.40
CA SER A 40 -17.34 0.08 9.42
C SER A 40 -17.32 0.93 8.14
N ASP A 41 -16.66 2.09 8.18
CA ASP A 41 -16.48 3.03 7.07
C ASP A 41 -15.24 2.73 6.20
N VAL A 42 -14.35 1.85 6.64
CA VAL A 42 -13.17 1.44 5.86
C VAL A 42 -13.60 0.47 4.75
N PRO A 43 -13.15 0.65 3.50
CA PRO A 43 -13.39 -0.29 2.41
C PRO A 43 -12.81 -1.68 2.68
N LEU A 44 -13.54 -2.75 2.29
CA LEU A 44 -13.15 -4.15 2.53
C LEU A 44 -11.73 -4.50 2.05
N THR A 45 -11.28 -3.92 0.93
CA THR A 45 -9.95 -4.15 0.37
C THR A 45 -8.81 -3.57 1.21
N LEU A 46 -9.12 -2.67 2.14
CA LEU A 46 -8.18 -2.12 3.11
C LEU A 46 -8.33 -2.72 4.51
N HIS A 47 -9.36 -3.56 4.77
CA HIS A 47 -9.51 -4.23 6.06
C HIS A 47 -8.24 -5.02 6.41
N PRO A 48 -7.80 -4.99 7.67
CA PRO A 48 -6.59 -5.69 8.07
C PRO A 48 -6.81 -7.20 7.92
N THR A 49 -5.79 -7.89 7.43
CA THR A 49 -5.73 -9.34 7.44
C THR A 49 -5.40 -9.86 8.84
N LEU A 50 -5.45 -11.17 9.04
CA LEU A 50 -5.01 -11.77 10.30
C LEU A 50 -3.54 -11.45 10.58
N ALA A 51 -2.66 -11.48 9.57
CA ALA A 51 -1.24 -11.18 9.77
C ALA A 51 -1.03 -9.73 10.25
N GLN A 52 -1.78 -8.77 9.70
CA GLN A 52 -1.75 -7.38 10.15
C GLN A 52 -2.21 -7.20 11.59
N LEU A 53 -3.21 -7.99 12.03
CA LEU A 53 -3.74 -7.95 13.40
C LEU A 53 -2.84 -8.62 14.44
N THR A 54 -1.97 -9.56 14.04
CA THR A 54 -1.23 -10.41 14.99
C THR A 54 0.28 -10.25 14.94
N THR A 55 0.84 -9.66 13.87
CA THR A 55 2.28 -9.62 13.63
C THR A 55 2.76 -8.16 13.52
N PRO A 56 3.70 -7.69 14.37
CA PRO A 56 4.26 -6.36 14.25
C PRO A 56 4.96 -6.13 12.91
N HIS A 57 4.62 -5.05 12.22
CA HIS A 57 5.14 -4.72 10.88
C HIS A 57 5.17 -3.20 10.63
N SER A 58 5.77 -2.78 9.52
CA SER A 58 5.70 -1.37 9.09
C SER A 58 4.32 -1.05 8.56
N THR A 59 3.55 -0.20 9.26
CA THR A 59 2.17 0.17 8.89
C THR A 59 2.04 0.84 7.53
N GLY A 60 3.16 1.21 6.89
CA GLY A 60 3.17 1.63 5.49
C GLY A 60 2.58 0.57 4.54
N VAL A 61 2.71 -0.73 4.87
CA VAL A 61 2.17 -1.83 4.07
C VAL A 61 0.63 -1.83 4.01
N ASP A 62 -0.03 -1.34 5.06
CA ASP A 62 -1.49 -1.38 5.20
C ASP A 62 -2.20 -0.59 4.10
N ARG A 63 -1.49 0.39 3.54
CA ARG A 63 -1.96 1.32 2.50
C ARG A 63 -2.18 0.65 1.14
N PHE A 64 -1.64 -0.54 0.91
CA PHE A 64 -1.83 -1.27 -0.35
C PHE A 64 -3.15 -2.04 -0.36
N PRO A 65 -3.96 -1.96 -1.43
CA PRO A 65 -5.25 -2.65 -1.52
C PRO A 65 -5.13 -4.14 -1.92
N PHE A 66 -4.02 -4.79 -1.57
CA PHE A 66 -3.69 -6.14 -2.01
C PHE A 66 -3.47 -7.05 -0.80
N LEU A 67 -4.54 -7.67 -0.30
CA LEU A 67 -4.51 -8.49 0.93
C LEU A 67 -3.36 -9.49 0.95
N ARG A 68 -3.20 -10.28 -0.13
CA ARG A 68 -2.14 -11.30 -0.22
C ARG A 68 -0.74 -10.71 -0.20
N MET A 69 -0.52 -9.59 -0.90
CA MET A 69 0.79 -8.94 -0.90
C MET A 69 1.14 -8.35 0.46
N ARG A 70 0.15 -7.80 1.18
CA ARG A 70 0.36 -7.34 2.57
C ARG A 70 0.77 -8.51 3.48
N ASP A 71 0.05 -9.62 3.41
CA ASP A 71 0.39 -10.83 4.17
C ASP A 71 1.80 -11.33 3.85
N ASN A 72 2.14 -11.42 2.56
CA ASN A 72 3.46 -11.90 2.13
C ASN A 72 4.57 -10.94 2.54
N ILE A 73 4.38 -9.62 2.47
CA ILE A 73 5.36 -8.64 2.99
C ILE A 73 5.60 -8.86 4.49
N ILE A 74 4.54 -9.05 5.27
CA ILE A 74 4.63 -9.22 6.72
C ILE A 74 5.31 -10.55 7.07
N LEU A 75 4.88 -11.63 6.44
CA LEU A 75 5.31 -12.99 6.78
C LEU A 75 6.68 -13.35 6.17
N MET A 76 7.04 -12.71 5.05
CA MET A 76 8.30 -12.97 4.34
C MET A 76 9.36 -11.88 4.56
N ASN A 77 9.20 -10.99 5.55
CA ASN A 77 10.11 -9.87 5.80
C ASN A 77 11.59 -10.28 6.00
N ALA A 78 11.87 -11.56 6.28
CA ALA A 78 13.24 -12.09 6.37
C ALA A 78 13.83 -12.55 5.02
N PHE A 79 13.02 -12.64 3.96
CA PHE A 79 13.38 -13.24 2.67
C PHE A 79 13.49 -12.23 1.53
N TYR A 80 13.20 -10.96 1.80
CA TYR A 80 13.42 -9.87 0.86
C TYR A 80 13.88 -8.62 1.61
N ASP A 81 14.53 -7.71 0.89
CA ASP A 81 14.96 -6.44 1.45
C ASP A 81 13.83 -5.39 1.30
N GLY A 82 13.26 -4.98 2.43
CA GLY A 82 12.21 -3.97 2.50
C GLY A 82 12.63 -2.59 1.98
N ASP A 83 13.90 -2.21 2.19
CA ASP A 83 14.43 -0.94 1.71
C ASP A 83 14.60 -0.95 0.19
N GLU A 84 14.97 -2.09 -0.39
CA GLU A 84 14.98 -2.25 -1.85
C GLU A 84 13.59 -2.20 -2.47
N PHE A 85 12.60 -2.87 -1.87
CA PHE A 85 11.21 -2.79 -2.31
C PHE A 85 10.73 -1.34 -2.29
N GLN A 86 11.00 -0.63 -1.18
CA GLN A 86 10.63 0.75 -1.02
C GLN A 86 11.34 1.65 -2.04
N ARG A 87 12.66 1.52 -2.20
CA ARG A 87 13.42 2.26 -3.22
C ARG A 87 12.82 2.07 -4.60
N ASP A 88 12.59 0.82 -5.01
CA ASP A 88 12.04 0.53 -6.34
C ASP A 88 10.63 1.07 -6.52
N LEU A 89 9.80 1.03 -5.46
CA LEU A 89 8.48 1.66 -5.45
C LEU A 89 8.58 3.17 -5.72
N PHE A 90 9.58 3.84 -5.14
CA PHE A 90 9.81 5.28 -5.23
C PHE A 90 10.48 5.75 -6.53
N THR A 91 11.44 4.98 -7.02
CA THR A 91 12.39 5.47 -8.04
C THR A 91 12.26 4.75 -9.38
N MET A 92 11.49 3.67 -9.46
CA MET A 92 11.30 2.88 -10.68
C MET A 92 9.81 2.84 -11.08
N PRO A 93 9.48 2.54 -12.35
CA PRO A 93 8.10 2.27 -12.74
C PRO A 93 7.54 1.09 -11.92
N SER A 94 6.60 1.38 -11.02
CA SER A 94 6.04 0.42 -10.06
C SER A 94 4.59 0.08 -10.37
N PHE A 95 3.71 1.07 -10.26
CA PHE A 95 2.30 0.94 -10.60
C PHE A 95 1.81 2.14 -11.41
N THR A 96 1.03 1.87 -12.44
CA THR A 96 0.15 2.84 -13.09
C THR A 96 -1.23 2.78 -12.45
N ILE A 97 -1.75 3.94 -12.03
CA ILE A 97 -3.09 4.05 -11.44
C ILE A 97 -4.09 4.51 -12.52
N THR A 98 -5.18 3.76 -12.65
CA THR A 98 -6.26 4.06 -13.59
C THR A 98 -7.07 5.26 -13.08
N PRO A 99 -7.14 6.38 -13.82
CA PRO A 99 -7.90 7.55 -13.41
C PRO A 99 -9.38 7.22 -13.17
N GLY A 100 -9.96 7.81 -12.13
CA GLY A 100 -11.39 7.65 -11.78
C GLY A 100 -11.73 6.35 -11.04
N ILE A 101 -10.78 5.44 -10.84
CA ILE A 101 -10.96 4.27 -9.98
C ILE A 101 -10.51 4.61 -8.55
N PRO A 102 -11.28 4.27 -7.50
CA PRO A 102 -10.87 4.52 -6.13
C PRO A 102 -9.53 3.88 -5.77
N SER A 103 -8.71 4.55 -4.96
CA SER A 103 -7.36 4.10 -4.61
C SER A 103 -7.34 2.76 -3.85
N TRP A 104 -8.44 2.40 -3.20
CA TRP A 104 -8.60 1.13 -2.51
C TRP A 104 -9.09 0.00 -3.42
N ASP A 105 -9.46 0.26 -4.67
CA ASP A 105 -9.89 -0.80 -5.60
C ASP A 105 -8.67 -1.36 -6.35
N PRO A 106 -8.26 -2.61 -6.10
CA PRO A 106 -7.06 -3.19 -6.72
C PRO A 106 -7.15 -3.27 -8.25
N ARG A 107 -8.36 -3.23 -8.84
CA ARG A 107 -8.54 -3.24 -10.31
C ARG A 107 -8.04 -1.95 -10.96
N GLY A 108 -7.92 -0.86 -10.19
CA GLY A 108 -7.35 0.40 -10.64
C GLY A 108 -5.84 0.40 -10.73
N TRP A 109 -5.16 -0.63 -10.21
CA TRP A 109 -3.71 -0.68 -10.08
C TRP A 109 -3.13 -1.64 -11.11
N LYS A 110 -2.32 -1.12 -12.04
CA LYS A 110 -1.58 -1.92 -13.00
C LYS A 110 -0.11 -1.96 -12.60
N MET A 111 0.41 -3.13 -12.28
CA MET A 111 1.83 -3.31 -11.98
C MET A 111 2.66 -3.20 -13.26
N GLU A 112 3.74 -2.43 -13.21
CA GLU A 112 4.67 -2.27 -14.31
C GLU A 112 5.63 -3.47 -14.41
N LYS A 113 6.09 -3.76 -15.64
CA LYS A 113 6.88 -4.97 -15.92
C LYS A 113 8.10 -5.11 -15.01
N TYR A 114 8.88 -4.03 -14.85
CA TYR A 114 10.08 -4.05 -14.01
C TYR A 114 9.76 -4.47 -12.57
N PHE A 115 8.70 -3.89 -12.00
CA PHE A 115 8.28 -4.16 -10.63
C PHE A 115 7.68 -5.56 -10.48
N ALA A 116 6.93 -6.02 -11.48
CA ALA A 116 6.41 -7.38 -11.53
C ALA A 116 7.52 -8.43 -11.57
N ASP A 117 8.57 -8.20 -12.36
CA ASP A 117 9.69 -9.13 -12.47
C ASP A 117 10.47 -9.26 -11.15
N ARG A 118 10.61 -8.18 -10.35
CA ARG A 118 11.29 -8.23 -9.04
C ARG A 118 10.39 -8.64 -7.88
N TRP A 119 9.18 -8.09 -7.81
CA TRP A 119 8.34 -8.12 -6.61
C TRP A 119 7.00 -8.83 -6.81
N GLY A 120 6.70 -9.28 -8.04
CA GLY A 120 5.45 -9.95 -8.39
C GLY A 120 5.20 -11.24 -7.61
N PHE A 121 6.26 -11.90 -7.13
CA PHE A 121 6.13 -13.09 -6.27
C PHE A 121 5.36 -12.82 -4.97
N LEU A 122 5.37 -11.58 -4.46
CA LEU A 122 4.61 -11.20 -3.27
C LEU A 122 3.09 -11.27 -3.50
N PHE A 123 2.62 -11.34 -4.75
CA PHE A 123 1.21 -11.36 -5.09
C PHE A 123 0.62 -12.75 -5.24
N PHE A 124 1.39 -13.82 -4.99
CA PHE A 124 0.97 -15.22 -5.14
C PHE A 124 1.10 -16.03 -3.85
#